data_AF-A0A7Y0IFY6-F1
#
_entry.id   AF-A0A7Y0IFY6-F1
#
_cell.length_a   1.000
_cell.length_b   1.000
_cell.length_c   1.000
_cell.angle_alpha   90.00
_cell.angle_beta   90.00
_cell.angle_gamma   90.00
#
_symmetry.space_group_name_H-M   'P 1'
#
loop_
_entity.id
_entity.type
_entity.pdbx_description
1 polymer ?
#
loop_
_entity_poly.entity_id
_entity_poly.type
_entity_poly.pdbx_seq_one_letter_code
_entity_poly.pdbx_strand_id
1 'polypeptide(L)'
;MENIIKYLLYSDLGSDFNNWAVLTFRVLLMVELFRVHGMKKFRVQNGEKEHVPNPLGLPDKLNGLVATFSDTIVPFLVAIGVGTRLFLLPSIGVTAIGYFVVHRKDSVEVRDVPYMYTLAMLFLWVIGPGTISIDHYLFNTLFN
;
A
#
# COMPACT_ATOMS: atom_id res chain seq x y z
N MET A 1 -20.97 -2.60 14.62
CA MET A 1 -20.09 -3.48 13.82
C MET A 1 -20.31 -3.24 12.33
N GLU A 2 -21.56 -3.19 11.86
CA GLU A 2 -21.94 -2.87 10.47
C GLU A 2 -21.31 -1.58 9.93
N ASN A 3 -21.25 -0.51 10.73
CA ASN A 3 -20.64 0.76 10.30
C ASN A 3 -19.13 0.64 9.98
N ILE A 4 -18.40 -0.20 10.71
CA ILE A 4 -16.96 -0.40 10.48
C ILE A 4 -16.76 -1.23 9.21
N ILE A 5 -17.55 -2.29 9.03
CA ILE A 5 -17.47 -3.15 7.84
C ILE A 5 -17.80 -2.34 6.59
N LYS A 6 -18.86 -1.53 6.64
CA LYS A 6 -19.21 -0.60 5.55
C LYS A 6 -18.07 0.36 5.24
N TYR A 7 -17.46 0.97 6.26
CA TYR A 7 -16.31 1.86 6.05
C TYR A 7 -15.12 1.15 5.39
N LEU A 8 -14.84 -0.09 5.79
CA LEU A 8 -13.70 -0.85 5.30
C LEU A 8 -13.88 -1.35 3.87
N LEU A 9 -15.07 -1.86 3.54
CA LEU A 9 -15.29 -2.62 2.31
C LEU A 9 -16.09 -1.84 1.24
N TYR A 10 -17.00 -0.96 1.65
CA TYR A 10 -17.86 -0.26 0.70
C TYR A 10 -17.27 1.08 0.27
N SER A 11 -17.20 1.30 -1.03
CA SER A 11 -17.01 2.61 -1.64
C SER A 11 -17.65 2.64 -3.03
N ASP A 12 -18.33 3.73 -3.33
CA ASP A 12 -18.88 4.05 -4.64
C ASP A 12 -18.53 5.51 -4.96
N LEU A 13 -17.84 5.70 -6.08
CA LEU A 13 -17.33 6.99 -6.52
C LEU A 13 -18.31 7.73 -7.45
N GLY A 14 -19.56 7.27 -7.53
CA GLY A 14 -20.70 7.97 -8.11
C GLY A 14 -20.84 7.86 -9.63
N SER A 15 -19.80 7.39 -10.34
CA SER A 15 -19.87 7.10 -11.77
C SER A 15 -18.95 5.95 -12.15
N ASP A 16 -19.28 5.22 -13.22
CA ASP A 16 -18.43 4.17 -13.77
C ASP A 16 -17.03 4.69 -14.10
N PHE A 17 -16.95 5.89 -14.69
CA PHE A 17 -15.67 6.52 -15.02
C PHE A 17 -14.77 6.69 -13.78
N ASN A 18 -15.31 7.21 -12.67
CA ASN A 18 -14.53 7.38 -11.43
C ASN A 18 -14.08 6.04 -10.85
N ASN A 19 -14.95 5.02 -10.89
CA ASN A 19 -14.64 3.68 -10.40
C ASN A 19 -13.55 3.01 -11.26
N TRP A 20 -13.60 3.16 -12.59
CA TRP A 20 -12.53 2.72 -13.49
C TRP A 20 -11.23 3.50 -13.27
N ALA A 21 -11.29 4.82 -13.09
CA ALA A 21 -10.11 5.65 -12.83
C ALA A 21 -9.39 5.22 -11.55
N VAL A 22 -10.13 4.92 -10.47
CA VAL A 22 -9.54 4.45 -9.22
C VAL A 22 -9.00 3.02 -9.32
N LEU A 23 -9.66 2.13 -10.06
CA LEU A 23 -9.09 0.82 -10.37
C LEU A 23 -7.74 0.98 -11.09
N THR A 24 -7.68 1.79 -12.14
CA THR A 24 -6.44 2.04 -12.90
C THR A 24 -5.36 2.64 -12.01
N PHE A 25 -5.69 3.67 -11.23
CA PHE A 25 -4.77 4.28 -10.28
C PHE A 25 -4.21 3.26 -9.28
N ARG A 26 -5.10 2.46 -8.67
CA ARG A 26 -4.74 1.43 -7.70
C ARG A 26 -3.82 0.38 -8.31
N VAL A 27 -4.14 -0.16 -9.48
CA VAL A 27 -3.33 -1.16 -10.16
C VAL A 27 -1.96 -0.59 -10.52
N LEU A 28 -1.88 0.58 -11.15
CA LEU A 28 -0.62 1.18 -11.55
C LEU A 28 0.28 1.53 -10.37
N LEU A 29 -0.29 2.11 -9.31
CA LEU A 29 0.43 2.43 -8.08
C LEU A 29 1.02 1.17 -7.42
N MET A 30 0.22 0.12 -7.31
CA MET A 30 0.66 -1.14 -6.69
C MET A 30 1.67 -1.90 -7.57
N VAL A 31 1.52 -1.86 -8.90
CA VAL A 31 2.49 -2.45 -9.82
C VAL A 31 3.85 -1.78 -9.67
N GLU A 32 3.91 -0.45 -9.62
CA GLU A 32 5.20 0.24 -9.48
C GLU A 32 5.82 0.01 -8.10
N LEU A 33 5.01 0.02 -7.02
CA LEU A 33 5.48 -0.32 -5.66
C LEU A 33 6.10 -1.73 -5.63
N PHE A 34 5.41 -2.72 -6.19
CA PHE A 34 5.89 -4.09 -6.27
C PHE A 34 7.15 -4.20 -7.14
N ARG A 35 7.13 -3.60 -8.33
CA ARG A 35 8.23 -3.68 -9.31
C ARG A 35 9.53 -3.10 -8.76
N VAL A 36 9.46 -1.99 -8.04
CA VAL A 36 10.66 -1.28 -7.54
C VAL A 36 11.08 -1.78 -6.17
N HIS A 37 10.15 -2.00 -5.24
CA HIS A 37 10.47 -2.36 -3.85
C HIS A 37 10.27 -3.86 -3.60
N GLY A 38 9.16 -4.43 -4.03
CA GLY A 38 8.87 -5.86 -3.85
C GLY A 38 9.88 -6.77 -4.53
N MET A 39 10.23 -6.48 -5.78
CA MET A 39 11.17 -7.30 -6.56
C MET A 39 12.60 -7.28 -6.01
N LYS A 40 12.98 -6.28 -5.22
CA LYS A 40 14.31 -6.26 -4.57
C LYS A 40 14.47 -7.40 -3.57
N LYS A 41 13.37 -7.85 -2.93
CA LYS A 41 13.37 -8.96 -1.97
C LYS A 41 13.77 -10.30 -2.58
N PHE A 42 13.60 -10.46 -3.89
CA PHE A 42 13.93 -11.69 -4.62
C PHE A 42 15.29 -11.64 -5.32
N ARG A 43 16.03 -10.52 -5.21
CA ARG A 43 17.32 -10.32 -5.88
C ARG A 43 18.46 -10.33 -4.87
N VAL A 44 19.62 -10.78 -5.33
CA VAL A 44 20.89 -10.66 -4.62
C VAL A 44 21.73 -9.64 -5.38
N GLN A 45 22.26 -8.64 -4.67
CA GLN A 45 23.15 -7.63 -5.25
C GLN A 45 24.50 -7.72 -4.54
N ASN A 46 25.58 -7.87 -5.29
CA ASN A 46 26.94 -8.01 -4.75
C ASN A 46 27.11 -9.15 -3.73
N GLY A 47 26.36 -10.24 -3.89
CA GLY A 47 26.39 -11.39 -2.97
C GLY A 47 25.54 -11.21 -1.71
N GLU A 48 24.91 -10.05 -1.51
CA GLU A 48 24.09 -9.75 -0.34
C GLU A 48 22.60 -9.58 -0.70
N LYS A 49 21.73 -9.99 0.22
CA LYS A 49 20.30 -9.66 0.15
C LYS A 49 20.11 -8.20 0.52
N GLU A 50 19.01 -7.62 0.05
CA GLU A 50 18.63 -6.26 0.43
C GLU A 50 18.62 -6.09 1.96
N HIS A 51 19.37 -5.12 2.46
CA HIS A 51 19.31 -4.71 3.85
C HIS A 51 18.14 -3.76 4.06
N VAL A 52 17.20 -4.13 4.94
CA VAL A 52 16.05 -3.30 5.28
C VAL A 52 16.43 -2.42 6.47
N PRO A 53 16.40 -1.08 6.34
CA PRO A 53 16.64 -0.17 7.47
C PRO A 53 15.69 -0.47 8.64
N ASN A 54 16.19 -0.37 9.87
CA ASN A 54 15.41 -0.59 11.09
C ASN A 54 15.46 0.64 12.03
N PRO A 55 14.93 1.80 11.60
CA PRO A 55 15.06 3.05 12.35
C PRO A 55 14.28 3.04 13.68
N LEU A 56 13.33 2.12 13.84
CA LEU A 56 12.50 1.99 15.05
C LEU A 56 13.08 0.98 16.05
N GLY A 57 14.19 0.31 15.74
CA GLY A 57 14.80 -0.67 16.64
C GLY A 57 13.90 -1.89 16.92
N LEU A 58 13.07 -2.29 15.97
CA LEU A 58 12.21 -3.46 16.10
C LEU A 58 13.05 -4.75 16.08
N PRO A 59 12.54 -5.89 16.58
CA PRO A 59 13.19 -7.17 16.33
C PRO A 59 13.38 -7.41 14.82
N ASP A 60 14.58 -7.83 14.39
CA ASP A 60 14.93 -7.90 12.96
C ASP A 60 13.96 -8.74 12.12
N LYS A 61 13.47 -9.85 12.68
CA LYS A 61 12.46 -10.70 12.02
C LYS A 61 11.15 -9.95 11.79
N LEU A 62 10.73 -9.12 12.75
CA LEU A 62 9.52 -8.32 12.63
C LEU A 62 9.70 -7.19 11.61
N ASN A 63 10.84 -6.47 11.66
CA ASN A 63 11.15 -5.42 10.68
C ASN A 63 11.17 -5.96 9.24
N GLY A 64 11.87 -7.09 9.05
CA GLY A 64 11.94 -7.77 7.76
C GLY A 64 10.58 -8.28 7.28
N LEU A 65 9.76 -8.82 8.17
CA LEU A 65 8.40 -9.28 7.86
C LEU A 65 7.52 -8.12 7.38
N VAL A 66 7.46 -7.03 8.16
CA VAL A 66 6.62 -5.86 7.82
C VAL A 66 7.05 -5.24 6.49
N ALA A 67 8.35 -5.02 6.29
CA ALA A 67 8.84 -4.45 5.03
C ALA A 67 8.57 -5.38 3.84
N THR A 68 8.86 -6.68 3.98
CA THR A 68 8.62 -7.64 2.89
C THR A 68 7.13 -7.75 2.58
N PHE A 69 6.27 -7.86 3.58
CA PHE A 69 4.82 -7.95 3.40
C PHE A 69 4.25 -6.71 2.70
N SER A 70 4.69 -5.52 3.13
CA SER A 70 4.25 -4.22 2.60
C SER A 70 4.63 -4.01 1.14
N ASP A 71 5.79 -4.52 0.71
CA ASP A 71 6.30 -4.31 -0.65
C ASP A 71 5.96 -5.47 -1.60
N THR A 72 5.61 -6.65 -1.08
CA THR A 72 5.37 -7.85 -1.89
C THR A 72 3.92 -8.30 -1.91
N ILE A 73 3.26 -8.48 -0.76
CA ILE A 73 1.91 -9.06 -0.70
C ILE A 73 0.83 -7.99 -0.77
N VAL A 74 0.99 -6.89 -0.02
CA VAL A 74 0.04 -5.77 -0.03
C VAL A 74 -0.25 -5.27 -1.44
N PRO A 75 0.74 -5.07 -2.33
CA PRO A 75 0.47 -4.58 -3.68
C PRO A 75 -0.49 -5.47 -4.46
N PHE A 76 -0.37 -6.80 -4.37
CA PHE A 76 -1.29 -7.71 -5.06
C PHE A 76 -2.70 -7.62 -4.49
N LEU A 77 -2.83 -7.68 -3.17
CA LEU A 77 -4.13 -7.60 -2.49
C LEU A 77 -4.84 -6.29 -2.81
N VAL A 78 -4.11 -5.18 -2.69
CA VAL A 78 -4.65 -3.86 -2.98
C VAL A 78 -4.96 -3.70 -4.47
N ALA A 79 -4.13 -4.19 -5.40
CA ALA A 79 -4.41 -4.09 -6.84
C ALA A 79 -5.79 -4.67 -7.22
N ILE A 80 -6.11 -5.86 -6.71
CA ILE A 80 -7.42 -6.51 -6.93
C ILE A 80 -8.53 -6.00 -5.99
N GLY A 81 -8.19 -5.12 -5.05
CA GLY A 81 -9.12 -4.49 -4.12
C GLY A 81 -9.61 -5.43 -3.03
N VAL A 82 -8.71 -6.19 -2.40
CA VAL A 82 -8.96 -7.02 -1.21
C VAL A 82 -8.42 -6.31 0.02
N GLY A 83 -9.29 -6.10 1.02
CA GLY A 83 -8.98 -5.44 2.29
C GLY A 83 -8.29 -4.10 2.11
N THR A 84 -8.64 -3.32 1.09
CA THR A 84 -7.84 -2.20 0.56
C THR A 84 -7.44 -1.21 1.65
N ARG A 85 -8.41 -0.74 2.45
CA ARG A 85 -8.13 0.21 3.54
C ARG A 85 -7.28 -0.40 4.66
N LEU A 86 -7.40 -1.70 4.91
CA LEU A 86 -6.64 -2.38 5.95
C LEU A 86 -5.19 -2.63 5.50
N PHE A 87 -5.02 -3.21 4.31
CA PHE A 87 -3.70 -3.62 3.82
C PHE A 87 -2.85 -2.46 3.31
N LEU A 88 -3.43 -1.30 2.98
CA LEU A 88 -2.64 -0.09 2.71
C LEU A 88 -1.86 0.39 3.94
N LEU A 89 -2.32 0.13 5.17
CA LEU A 89 -1.71 0.69 6.39
C LEU A 89 -0.24 0.28 6.57
N PRO A 90 0.17 -0.99 6.42
CA PRO A 90 1.58 -1.37 6.42
C PRO A 90 2.44 -0.57 5.43
N SER A 91 2.03 -0.47 4.16
CA SER A 91 2.81 0.22 3.12
C SER A 91 2.84 1.74 3.32
N ILE A 92 1.74 2.34 3.82
CA ILE A 92 1.73 3.73 4.28
C ILE A 92 2.75 3.91 5.40
N GLY A 93 2.77 3.01 6.39
CA GLY A 93 3.72 3.06 7.51
C GLY A 93 5.16 2.99 7.05
N VAL A 94 5.51 2.01 6.21
CA VAL A 94 6.88 1.84 5.69
C VAL A 94 7.34 3.06 4.90
N THR A 95 6.50 3.58 3.99
CA THR A 95 6.86 4.74 3.16
C THR A 95 6.92 6.03 3.97
N ALA A 96 6.02 6.23 4.93
CA ALA A 96 6.05 7.38 5.83
C ALA A 96 7.29 7.36 6.74
N ILE A 97 7.65 6.21 7.29
CA ILE A 97 8.91 6.05 8.06
C ILE A 97 10.12 6.32 7.16
N GLY A 98 10.09 5.86 5.91
CA GLY A 98 11.08 6.19 4.89
C GLY A 98 11.28 7.69 4.76
N TYR A 99 10.19 8.45 4.57
CA TYR A 99 10.24 9.90 4.42
C TYR A 99 10.66 10.65 5.70
N PHE A 100 9.96 10.42 6.81
CA PHE A 100 10.07 11.23 8.03
C PHE A 100 11.21 10.81 8.96
N VAL A 101 11.70 9.57 8.85
CA VAL A 101 12.69 9.01 9.79
C VAL A 101 13.97 8.63 9.09
N VAL A 102 13.91 7.76 8.07
CA VAL A 102 15.11 7.27 7.36
C VAL A 102 15.79 8.41 6.60
N HIS A 103 15.03 9.12 5.76
CA HIS A 103 15.53 10.18 4.89
C HIS A 103 15.33 11.59 5.49
N ARG A 104 15.17 11.71 6.81
CA ARG A 104 14.85 12.99 7.45
C ARG A 104 15.90 14.09 7.25
N LYS A 105 17.17 13.70 7.06
CA LYS A 105 18.32 14.59 6.85
C LYS A 105 18.68 14.76 5.37
N ASP A 106 18.06 13.99 4.49
CA ASP A 106 18.32 14.09 3.05
C ASP A 106 17.57 15.31 2.49
N SER A 107 18.01 15.79 1.33
CA SER A 107 17.32 16.88 0.63
C SER A 107 15.94 16.42 0.16
N VAL A 108 15.03 17.38 -0.09
CA VAL A 108 13.64 17.05 -0.47
C VAL A 108 13.59 16.25 -1.77
N GLU A 109 14.52 16.51 -2.70
CA GLU A 109 14.67 15.80 -3.98
C GLU A 109 15.05 14.33 -3.82
N VAL A 110 15.69 13.94 -2.72
CA VAL A 110 16.08 12.53 -2.48
C VAL A 110 14.93 11.72 -1.88
N ARG A 111 14.06 12.38 -1.11
CA ARG A 111 12.99 11.73 -0.35
C ARG A 111 11.58 11.98 -0.91
N ASP A 112 11.47 12.60 -2.08
CA ASP A 112 10.19 12.86 -2.72
C ASP A 112 9.43 11.56 -3.07
N VAL A 113 10.13 10.49 -3.45
CA VAL A 113 9.54 9.20 -3.80
C VAL A 113 8.73 8.58 -2.64
N PRO A 114 9.30 8.33 -1.45
CA PRO A 114 8.50 7.80 -0.33
C PRO A 114 7.35 8.74 0.05
N TYR A 115 7.53 10.07 -0.06
CA TYR A 115 6.44 11.02 0.16
C TYR A 115 5.29 10.82 -0.83
N MET A 116 5.58 10.74 -2.13
CA MET A 116 4.56 10.58 -3.17
C MET A 116 3.83 9.25 -3.04
N TYR A 117 4.53 8.18 -2.68
CA TYR A 117 3.89 6.90 -2.35
C TYR A 117 2.96 7.01 -1.14
N THR A 118 3.42 7.61 -0.04
CA THR A 118 2.59 7.83 1.15
C THR A 118 1.36 8.67 0.81
N LEU A 119 1.51 9.76 0.05
CA LEU A 119 0.41 10.65 -0.35
C LEU A 119 -0.61 9.91 -1.23
N ALA A 120 -0.14 9.21 -2.25
CA ALA A 120 -0.98 8.43 -3.16
C ALA A 120 -1.76 7.33 -2.44
N MET A 121 -1.10 6.61 -1.51
CA MET A 121 -1.74 5.57 -0.71
C MET A 121 -2.71 6.14 0.33
N LEU A 122 -2.42 7.29 0.94
CA LEU A 122 -3.36 7.98 1.82
C LEU A 122 -4.61 8.44 1.05
N PHE A 123 -4.43 8.98 -0.15
CA PHE A 123 -5.55 9.31 -1.03
C PHE A 123 -6.40 8.06 -1.31
N LEU A 124 -5.79 6.97 -1.76
CA LEU A 124 -6.51 5.71 -2.00
C LEU A 124 -7.18 5.16 -0.73
N TRP A 125 -6.52 5.28 0.42
CA TRP A 125 -7.05 4.86 1.71
C TRP A 125 -8.30 5.65 2.09
N VAL A 126 -8.38 6.95 1.77
CA VAL A 126 -9.54 7.81 2.05
C VAL A 126 -10.68 7.53 1.08
N ILE A 127 -10.43 7.52 -0.23
CA ILE A 127 -11.49 7.34 -1.24
C ILE A 127 -12.04 5.91 -1.24
N GLY A 128 -11.20 4.94 -0.88
CA GLY A 128 -11.52 3.52 -0.89
C GLY A 128 -11.29 2.84 -2.25
N PRO A 129 -11.57 1.53 -2.35
CA PRO A 129 -11.35 0.76 -3.56
C PRO A 129 -12.31 1.05 -4.73
N GLY A 130 -13.45 1.71 -4.50
CA GLY A 130 -14.50 1.87 -5.51
C GLY A 130 -15.24 0.56 -5.82
N THR A 131 -16.22 0.63 -6.72
CA THR A 131 -17.14 -0.49 -7.01
C THR A 131 -16.49 -1.67 -7.73
N ILE A 132 -15.40 -1.42 -8.46
CA ILE A 132 -14.63 -2.47 -9.17
C ILE A 132 -13.53 -3.00 -8.25
N SER A 133 -13.95 -3.76 -7.24
CA SER A 133 -13.09 -4.37 -6.23
C SER A 133 -13.71 -5.60 -5.59
N ILE A 134 -12.88 -6.49 -5.05
CA ILE A 134 -13.36 -7.63 -4.26
C ILE A 134 -14.01 -7.16 -2.96
N ASP A 135 -13.53 -6.06 -2.36
CA ASP A 135 -14.12 -5.41 -1.19
C ASP A 135 -15.60 -5.09 -1.42
N HIS A 136 -15.92 -4.43 -2.54
CA HIS A 136 -17.29 -4.07 -2.88
C HIS A 136 -18.16 -5.31 -3.17
N TYR A 137 -17.60 -6.32 -3.85
CA TYR A 137 -18.28 -7.60 -4.09
C TYR A 137 -18.62 -8.33 -2.78
N LEU A 138 -17.66 -8.43 -1.85
CA LEU A 138 -17.88 -9.06 -0.54
C LEU A 138 -18.91 -8.29 0.29
N PHE A 139 -18.86 -6.95 0.25
CA PHE A 139 -19.83 -6.13 0.95
C PHE A 139 -21.27 -6.42 0.47
N ASN A 140 -21.49 -6.41 -0.85
CA ASN A 140 -22.80 -6.64 -1.44
C ASN A 140 -23.30 -8.08 -1.30
N THR A 141 -22.41 -9.06 -1.09
CA THR A 141 -22.79 -10.47 -0.98
C THR A 141 -23.11 -10.87 0.47
N LEU A 142 -22.43 -10.25 1.44
CA LEU A 142 -22.47 -10.68 2.85
C LEU A 142 -23.27 -9.72 3.74
N PHE A 143 -23.46 -8.47 3.34
CA PHE A 143 -24.00 -7.41 4.19
C PHE A 143 -25.12 -6.57 3.54
N ASN A 144 -25.51 -6.90 2.32
CA ASN A 144 -26.64 -6.30 1.60
C ASN A 144 -27.61 -7.41 1.20
#